data_AF-A0ABD5LYL7-F1
#
_entry.id   AF-A0ABD5LYL7-F1
#
_cell.length_a   1.000
_cell.length_b   1.000
_cell.length_c   1.000
_cell.angle_alpha   90.00
_cell.angle_beta   90.00
_cell.angle_gamma   90.00
#
_symmetry.space_group_name_H-M   'P 1'
#
loop_
_entity.id
_entity.type
_entity.pdbx_description
1 polymer ?
#
loop_
_entity_poly.entity_id
_entity_poly.type
_entity_poly.pdbx_seq_one_letter_code
_entity_poly.pdbx_strand_id
1 'polypeptide(L)'
;MTRAQPGEQLVGAYLRVVEECDLVTHNQRSMERGDQMELDVLGVKSTPEGQRIVACEVVTHLDGQLYSGTPSTDEWAEYGNASYQYSLEQISEKFERVVGYLDVVFDDLSLAEIQL
;
A
#
# COMPACT_ATOMS: atom_id res chain seq x y z
N MET A 1 -19.55 6.69 -3.19
CA MET A 1 -18.57 5.69 -2.75
C MET A 1 -17.94 5.10 -3.99
N THR A 2 -16.64 5.30 -4.17
CA THR A 2 -15.85 4.62 -5.20
C THR A 2 -15.82 3.13 -4.86
N ARG A 3 -15.98 2.28 -5.88
CA ARG A 3 -15.99 0.83 -5.72
C ARG A 3 -14.55 0.35 -5.84
N ALA A 4 -14.12 -0.52 -4.92
CA ALA A 4 -12.79 -1.11 -4.95
C ALA A 4 -12.50 -1.80 -6.29
N GLN A 5 -11.29 -1.64 -6.81
CA GLN A 5 -10.89 -2.28 -8.07
C GLN A 5 -10.72 -3.81 -7.90
N PRO A 6 -10.72 -4.61 -8.98
CA PRO A 6 -10.61 -6.06 -8.87
C PRO A 6 -9.37 -6.54 -8.10
N GLY A 7 -8.22 -5.87 -8.26
CA GLY A 7 -7.01 -6.18 -7.49
C GLY A 7 -7.18 -5.94 -5.99
N GLU A 8 -7.74 -4.77 -5.63
CA GLU A 8 -8.03 -4.42 -4.23
C GLU A 8 -9.00 -5.42 -3.60
N GLN A 9 -10.04 -5.85 -4.34
CA GLN A 9 -10.99 -6.86 -3.88
C GLN A 9 -10.31 -8.21 -3.64
N LEU A 10 -9.38 -8.61 -4.52
CA LEU A 10 -8.62 -9.86 -4.36
C LEU A 10 -7.73 -9.81 -3.12
N VAL A 11 -6.99 -8.72 -2.93
CA VAL A 11 -6.14 -8.52 -1.74
C VAL A 11 -6.99 -8.47 -0.47
N GLY A 12 -8.11 -7.74 -0.47
CA GLY A 12 -9.03 -7.70 0.66
C GLY A 12 -9.61 -9.07 1.01
N ALA A 13 -9.95 -9.88 0.00
CA ALA A 13 -10.38 -11.26 0.21
C ALA A 13 -9.27 -12.14 0.81
N TYR A 14 -8.03 -11.98 0.34
CA TYR A 14 -6.87 -12.66 0.91
C TYR A 14 -6.68 -12.30 2.40
N LEU A 15 -6.69 -11.00 2.74
CA LEU A 15 -6.58 -10.56 4.13
C LEU A 15 -7.71 -11.11 5.00
N ARG A 16 -8.93 -11.17 4.48
CA ARG A 16 -10.08 -11.69 5.22
C ARG A 16 -10.03 -13.21 5.44
N VAL A 17 -9.64 -13.97 4.42
CA VAL A 17 -9.80 -15.44 4.41
C VAL A 17 -8.51 -16.16 4.80
N VAL A 18 -7.35 -15.66 4.38
CA VAL A 18 -6.05 -16.31 4.60
C VAL A 18 -5.36 -15.71 5.82
N GLU A 19 -5.23 -14.39 5.89
CA GLU A 19 -4.66 -13.73 7.07
C GLU A 19 -5.65 -13.67 8.25
N GLU A 20 -6.92 -13.96 8.00
CA GLU A 20 -8.01 -13.94 8.98
C GLU A 20 -8.14 -12.60 9.71
N CYS A 21 -7.99 -11.49 8.99
CA CYS A 21 -8.24 -10.17 9.56
C CYS A 21 -9.71 -10.03 9.99
N ASP A 22 -9.92 -9.51 11.19
CA ASP A 22 -11.24 -9.25 11.79
C ASP A 22 -12.00 -8.16 11.03
N LEU A 23 -11.26 -7.17 10.52
CA LEU A 23 -11.74 -6.07 9.70
C LEU A 23 -10.89 -5.95 8.44
N VAL A 24 -11.56 -5.72 7.30
CA VAL A 24 -10.92 -5.33 6.05
C VAL A 24 -11.68 -4.15 5.46
N THR A 25 -10.98 -3.03 5.21
CA THR A 25 -11.52 -1.85 4.56
C THR A 25 -10.73 -1.54 3.29
N HIS A 26 -11.35 -0.81 2.37
CA HIS A 26 -10.76 -0.45 1.08
C HIS A 26 -10.85 1.06 0.86
N ASN A 27 -10.00 1.60 -0.01
CA ASN A 27 -10.01 3.00 -0.45
C ASN A 27 -10.08 3.99 0.73
N GLN A 28 -9.24 3.78 1.74
CA GLN A 28 -9.14 4.70 2.87
C GLN A 28 -8.47 5.99 2.40
N ARG A 29 -9.00 7.13 2.82
CA ARG A 29 -8.49 8.44 2.42
C ARG A 29 -8.34 9.33 3.64
N SER A 30 -7.37 10.21 3.59
CA SER A 30 -7.25 11.24 4.60
C SER A 30 -8.49 12.13 4.62
N MET A 31 -8.92 12.49 5.84
CA MET A 31 -10.00 13.45 6.06
C MET A 31 -9.46 14.88 6.20
N GLU A 32 -8.13 15.04 6.23
CA GLU A 32 -7.48 16.35 6.35
C GLU A 32 -7.55 17.12 5.03
N ARG A 33 -7.91 18.40 5.13
CA ARG A 33 -8.13 19.22 3.94
C ARG A 33 -6.81 19.54 3.24
N GLY A 34 -6.64 19.00 2.04
CA GLY A 34 -5.44 19.19 1.21
C GLY A 34 -4.50 18.00 1.23
N ASP A 35 -4.75 17.03 2.13
CA ASP A 35 -4.07 15.75 2.10
C ASP A 35 -4.78 14.81 1.10
N GLN A 36 -4.02 14.31 0.14
CA GLN A 36 -4.48 13.40 -0.91
C GLN A 36 -4.01 11.95 -0.66
N MET A 37 -3.58 11.62 0.56
CA MET A 37 -3.24 10.25 0.91
C MET A 37 -4.44 9.32 0.71
N GLU A 38 -4.16 8.23 0.00
CA GLU A 38 -5.08 7.13 -0.26
C GLU A 38 -4.35 5.82 0.08
N LEU A 39 -5.03 4.93 0.79
CA LEU A 39 -4.60 3.58 1.10
C LEU A 39 -5.62 2.62 0.52
N ASP A 40 -5.15 1.75 -0.38
CA ASP A 40 -6.00 0.85 -1.15
C ASP A 40 -6.73 -0.18 -0.28
N VAL A 41 -6.00 -0.90 0.58
CA VAL A 41 -6.57 -1.94 1.46
C VAL A 41 -5.94 -1.88 2.85
N LEU A 42 -6.78 -1.98 3.89
CA LEU A 42 -6.35 -2.07 5.28
C LEU A 42 -7.00 -3.29 5.95
N GLY A 43 -6.18 -4.20 6.46
CA GLY A 43 -6.58 -5.30 7.32
C GLY A 43 -6.21 -5.05 8.78
N VAL A 44 -7.07 -5.42 9.71
CA VAL A 44 -6.79 -5.42 11.14
C VAL A 44 -7.11 -6.79 11.72
N LYS A 45 -6.15 -7.37 12.45
CA LYS A 45 -6.30 -8.63 13.18
C LYS A 45 -5.98 -8.40 14.65
N SER A 46 -6.89 -8.74 15.54
CA SER A 46 -6.62 -8.83 16.96
C SER A 46 -5.75 -10.05 17.24
N THR A 47 -4.65 -9.85 17.95
CA THR A 47 -3.76 -10.92 18.43
C THR A 47 -3.70 -10.87 19.96
N PRO A 48 -3.23 -11.94 20.64
CA PRO A 48 -3.02 -11.92 22.08
C PRO A 48 -2.08 -10.79 22.55
N GLU A 49 -1.16 -10.36 21.69
CA GLU A 49 -0.16 -9.32 21.96
C GLU A 49 -0.65 -7.90 21.60
N GLY A 50 -1.80 -7.76 20.93
CA GLY A 50 -2.35 -6.46 20.53
C GLY A 50 -3.11 -6.50 19.22
N GLN A 51 -2.79 -5.59 18.31
CA GLN A 51 -3.39 -5.50 16.98
C GLN A 51 -2.29 -5.58 15.92
N ARG A 52 -2.45 -6.50 14.97
CA ARG A 52 -1.66 -6.53 13.75
C ARG A 52 -2.41 -5.78 12.66
N ILE A 53 -1.77 -4.77 12.10
CA ILE A 53 -2.30 -3.94 11.03
C ILE A 53 -1.55 -4.29 9.75
N VAL A 54 -2.29 -4.56 8.67
CA VAL A 54 -1.74 -4.87 7.35
C VAL A 54 -2.26 -3.82 6.38
N ALA A 55 -1.40 -2.91 5.95
CA ALA A 55 -1.71 -1.90 4.96
C ALA A 55 -1.12 -2.31 3.60
N CYS A 56 -1.92 -2.29 2.56
CA CYS A 56 -1.51 -2.69 1.22
C CYS A 56 -1.80 -1.57 0.22
N GLU A 57 -0.78 -1.19 -0.54
CA GLU A 57 -0.92 -0.50 -1.82
C GLU A 57 -0.97 -1.55 -2.93
N VAL A 58 -1.97 -1.49 -3.82
CA VAL A 58 -2.23 -2.57 -4.77
C VAL A 58 -1.86 -2.16 -6.20
N VAL A 59 -0.85 -2.82 -6.75
CA VAL A 59 -0.37 -2.58 -8.12
C VAL A 59 -0.73 -3.77 -9.00
N THR A 60 -1.67 -3.59 -9.94
CA THR A 60 -2.15 -4.66 -10.83
C THR A 60 -1.53 -4.65 -12.24
N HIS A 61 -0.73 -3.63 -12.56
CA HIS A 61 -0.20 -3.38 -13.92
C HIS A 61 1.03 -4.22 -14.29
N LEU A 62 1.19 -5.41 -13.70
CA LEU A 62 2.36 -6.26 -13.87
C LEU A 62 2.59 -6.70 -15.34
N ASP A 63 1.57 -6.56 -16.21
CA ASP A 63 1.62 -6.87 -17.65
C ASP A 63 1.56 -5.64 -18.58
N GLY A 64 2.01 -4.45 -18.14
CA GLY A 64 2.54 -3.46 -19.10
C GLY A 64 1.87 -2.09 -19.19
N GLN A 65 1.13 -1.64 -18.18
CA GLN A 65 0.94 -0.20 -17.99
C GLN A 65 1.91 0.31 -16.92
N LEU A 66 3.15 0.47 -17.36
CA LEU A 66 4.14 1.24 -16.61
C LEU A 66 3.57 2.63 -16.34
N TYR A 67 3.82 3.16 -15.14
CA TYR A 67 3.66 4.58 -14.93
C TYR A 67 4.49 5.31 -15.98
N SER A 68 3.90 6.32 -16.62
CA SER A 68 4.56 7.12 -17.65
C SER A 68 5.20 8.36 -17.03
N GLY A 69 6.50 8.52 -17.19
CA GLY A 69 7.23 9.68 -16.68
C GLY A 69 8.73 9.47 -16.76
N THR A 70 9.46 10.40 -16.15
CA THR A 70 10.91 10.35 -16.01
C THR A 70 11.20 10.27 -14.52
N PRO A 71 12.00 9.30 -14.05
CA PRO A 71 12.38 9.24 -12.65
C PRO A 71 13.12 10.51 -12.25
N SER A 72 12.85 10.98 -11.04
CA SER A 72 13.51 12.16 -10.47
C SER A 72 14.90 11.84 -9.92
N THR A 73 15.16 10.56 -9.61
CA THR A 73 16.41 10.06 -9.05
C THR A 73 16.90 8.77 -9.74
N ASP A 74 18.14 8.38 -9.47
CA ASP A 74 18.73 7.11 -9.95
C ASP A 74 18.68 6.01 -8.87
N GLU A 75 17.86 6.16 -7.81
CA GLU A 75 17.78 5.22 -6.68
C GLU A 75 17.53 3.76 -7.13
N TRP A 76 16.70 3.59 -8.16
CA TRP A 76 16.27 2.29 -8.66
C TRP A 76 17.13 1.74 -9.80
N ALA A 77 18.25 2.41 -10.14
CA ALA A 77 19.03 2.11 -11.34
C ALA A 77 19.62 0.69 -11.37
N GLU A 78 19.84 0.07 -10.21
CA GLU A 78 20.31 -1.31 -10.10
C GLU A 78 19.19 -2.36 -10.29
N TYR A 79 17.93 -1.92 -10.34
CA TYR A 79 16.74 -2.79 -10.39
C TYR A 79 15.94 -2.58 -11.68
N GLY A 80 15.39 -3.68 -12.22
CA GLY A 80 14.56 -3.63 -13.42
C GLY A 80 15.31 -3.16 -14.68
N ASN A 81 14.59 -2.67 -15.67
CA ASN A 81 15.17 -2.06 -16.87
C ASN A 81 14.79 -0.58 -16.98
N ALA A 82 15.35 0.15 -17.94
CA ALA A 82 15.13 1.59 -18.11
C ALA A 82 13.65 2.00 -18.20
N SER A 83 12.78 1.14 -18.73
CA SER A 83 11.33 1.43 -18.82
C SER A 83 10.62 1.36 -17.46
N TYR A 84 11.16 0.63 -16.48
CA TYR A 84 10.54 0.45 -15.17
C TYR A 84 10.91 1.54 -14.15
N GLN A 85 11.94 2.35 -14.42
CA GLN A 85 12.53 3.23 -13.40
C GLN A 85 11.53 4.19 -12.78
N TYR A 86 10.74 4.88 -13.61
CA TYR A 86 9.69 5.77 -13.12
C TYR A 86 8.58 5.00 -12.37
N SER A 87 8.26 3.77 -12.78
CA SER A 87 7.28 2.96 -12.07
C SER A 87 7.79 2.51 -10.69
N LEU A 88 9.06 2.13 -10.57
CA LEU A 88 9.66 1.76 -9.31
C LEU A 88 9.70 2.96 -8.34
N GLU A 89 10.09 4.14 -8.82
CA GLU A 89 10.03 5.38 -8.03
C GLU A 89 8.61 5.65 -7.53
N GLN A 90 7.60 5.60 -8.41
CA GLN A 90 6.21 5.83 -8.01
C GLN A 90 5.67 4.81 -7.01
N ILE A 91 6.05 3.53 -7.16
CA ILE A 91 5.65 2.48 -6.22
C ILE A 91 6.31 2.73 -4.85
N SER A 92 7.58 3.10 -4.83
CA SER A 92 8.28 3.41 -3.57
C SER A 92 7.69 4.62 -2.88
N GLU A 93 7.46 5.72 -3.61
CA GLU A 93 6.83 6.93 -3.07
C GLU A 93 5.45 6.64 -2.46
N LYS A 94 4.64 5.83 -3.13
CA LYS A 94 3.33 5.39 -2.60
C LYS A 94 3.50 4.59 -1.31
N PHE A 95 4.44 3.65 -1.29
CA PHE A 95 4.73 2.85 -0.11
C PHE A 95 5.18 3.71 1.08
N GLU A 96 6.14 4.61 0.87
CA GLU A 96 6.66 5.50 1.92
C GLU A 96 5.58 6.43 2.47
N ARG A 97 4.67 6.93 1.60
CA ARG A 97 3.55 7.76 2.04
C ARG A 97 2.58 6.98 2.94
N VAL A 98 2.31 5.72 2.64
CA VAL A 98 1.51 4.85 3.50
C VAL A 98 2.21 4.64 4.84
N VAL A 99 3.51 4.33 4.84
CA VAL A 99 4.28 4.17 6.09
C VAL A 99 4.24 5.44 6.94
N GLY A 100 4.51 6.60 6.34
CA GLY A 100 4.47 7.88 7.03
C GLY A 100 3.08 8.22 7.59
N TYR A 101 2.01 7.86 6.87
CA TYR A 101 0.65 8.03 7.37
C TYR A 101 0.36 7.13 8.58
N LEU A 102 0.77 5.86 8.52
CA LEU A 102 0.58 4.93 9.64
C LEU A 102 1.33 5.37 10.90
N ASP A 103 2.54 5.91 10.75
CA ASP A 103 3.34 6.45 11.86
C ASP A 103 2.63 7.64 12.56
N VAL A 104 1.89 8.46 11.81
CA VAL A 104 1.10 9.56 12.37
C VAL A 104 -0.17 9.08 13.07
N VAL A 105 -0.80 8.02 12.56
CA VAL A 105 -2.08 7.52 13.08
C VAL A 105 -1.89 6.61 14.30
N PHE A 106 -0.81 5.85 14.34
CA PHE A 106 -0.58 4.84 15.37
C PHE A 106 0.68 5.18 16.19
N ASP A 107 0.47 5.64 17.42
CA ASP A 107 1.52 6.12 18.33
C ASP A 107 2.57 5.05 18.74
N ASP A 108 2.27 3.76 18.58
CA ASP A 108 3.12 2.62 18.98
C ASP A 108 3.25 1.59 17.84
N LEU A 109 3.54 2.09 16.64
CA LEU A 109 3.72 1.26 15.45
C LEU A 109 5.12 0.63 15.46
N SER A 110 5.17 -0.69 15.61
CA SER A 110 6.39 -1.47 15.30
C SER A 110 6.21 -2.16 13.95
N LEU A 111 6.98 -1.73 12.95
CA LEU A 111 6.97 -2.34 11.62
C LEU A 111 7.53 -3.76 11.70
N ALA A 112 6.65 -4.75 11.66
CA ALA A 112 7.03 -6.15 11.57
C ALA A 112 6.99 -6.61 10.11
N GLU A 113 8.18 -6.87 9.54
CA GLU A 113 8.47 -7.46 8.23
C GLU A 113 7.65 -6.94 7.02
N ILE A 114 8.36 -6.39 6.03
CA ILE A 114 7.80 -6.19 4.69
C ILE A 114 7.55 -7.58 4.08
N GLN A 115 6.29 -7.98 3.95
CA GLN A 115 5.92 -9.14 3.14
C GLN A 115 5.83 -8.68 1.68
N LEU A 116 6.90 -8.93 0.91
CA LEU A 116 6.91 -8.83 -0.55
C LEU A 116 6.41 -10.14 -1.18
#